data_AF-A0A957QZP5-F1
#
_entry.id   AF-A0A957QZP5-F1
#
_cell.length_a   1.000
_cell.length_b   1.000
_cell.length_c   1.000
_cell.angle_alpha   90.00
_cell.angle_beta   90.00
_cell.angle_gamma   90.00
#
_symmetry.space_group_name_H-M   'P 1'
#
loop_
_entity.id
_entity.type
_entity.pdbx_description
1 polymer ?
#
loop_
_entity_poly.entity_id
_entity_poly.type
_entity_poly.pdbx_seq_one_letter_code
_entity_poly.pdbx_strand_id
1 'polypeptide(L)'
;IVYDDPTHETRLKYPKIVKVKRDKEGFPAAKVAMDQPAIQAVIAGLKAFTGDSGVFLPATGASNRIYGMIFEGLQKPGLSITMVNRDNNQHAPNENLRLGNLWYGVDMMAVLLTL
;
A
#
# COMPACT_ATOMS: atom_id res chain seq x y z
N ILE A 1 -24.79 -5.97 -11.18
CA ILE A 1 -23.75 -6.80 -10.53
C ILE A 1 -24.46 -8.00 -9.93
N VAL A 2 -23.95 -9.21 -10.17
CA VAL A 2 -24.45 -10.46 -9.55
C VAL A 2 -23.31 -11.16 -8.82
N TYR A 3 -23.63 -11.97 -7.80
CA TYR A 3 -22.64 -12.72 -7.02
C TYR A 3 -22.65 -14.23 -7.33
N ASP A 4 -23.79 -14.75 -7.78
CA ASP A 4 -23.96 -16.10 -8.32
C ASP A 4 -23.98 -16.09 -9.86
N ASP A 5 -24.09 -17.26 -10.48
CA ASP A 5 -24.21 -17.36 -11.93
C ASP A 5 -25.52 -16.72 -12.42
N PRO A 6 -25.48 -15.79 -13.39
CA PRO A 6 -26.67 -15.09 -13.85
C PRO A 6 -27.60 -16.08 -14.59
N THR A 7 -28.88 -16.03 -14.26
CA THR A 7 -29.90 -16.82 -14.95
C THR A 7 -30.10 -16.35 -16.39
N HIS A 8 -30.74 -17.18 -17.22
CA HIS A 8 -31.07 -16.80 -18.59
C HIS A 8 -31.95 -15.54 -18.64
N GLU A 9 -32.96 -15.46 -17.77
CA GLU A 9 -33.82 -14.28 -17.64
C GLU A 9 -33.02 -13.03 -17.26
N THR A 10 -32.08 -13.16 -16.31
CA THR A 10 -31.20 -12.05 -15.91
C THR A 10 -30.38 -11.56 -17.10
N ARG A 11 -29.84 -12.48 -17.91
CA ARG A 11 -29.06 -12.17 -19.13
C ARG A 11 -29.87 -11.47 -20.22
N LEU A 12 -31.16 -11.77 -20.35
CA LEU A 12 -32.05 -11.10 -21.31
C LEU A 12 -32.52 -9.73 -20.82
N LYS A 13 -32.76 -9.58 -19.50
CA LYS A 13 -33.30 -8.35 -18.91
C LYS A 13 -32.29 -7.20 -18.88
N TYR A 14 -31.02 -7.50 -18.66
CA TYR A 14 -29.99 -6.47 -18.46
C TYR A 14 -28.94 -6.51 -19.59
N PRO A 15 -28.82 -5.44 -20.39
CA PRO A 15 -27.88 -5.42 -21.53
C PRO A 15 -26.40 -5.41 -21.10
N LYS A 16 -26.09 -5.07 -19.84
CA LYS A 16 -24.74 -5.15 -19.26
C LYS A 16 -24.81 -5.82 -17.88
N ILE A 17 -24.09 -6.93 -17.72
CA ILE A 17 -24.03 -7.71 -16.48
C ILE A 17 -22.57 -8.04 -16.19
N VAL A 18 -22.21 -8.00 -14.91
CA VAL A 18 -20.91 -8.47 -14.41
C VAL A 18 -21.16 -9.34 -13.18
N LYS A 19 -20.50 -10.52 -13.15
CA LYS A 19 -20.41 -11.37 -11.97
C LYS A 19 -19.16 -10.97 -11.18
N VAL A 20 -19.34 -10.71 -9.89
CA VAL A 20 -18.24 -10.42 -8.98
C VAL A 20 -18.10 -11.58 -8.01
N LYS A 21 -16.98 -12.30 -8.08
CA LYS A 21 -16.61 -13.30 -7.07
C LYS A 21 -15.54 -12.68 -6.18
N ARG A 22 -15.82 -12.58 -4.88
CA ARG A 22 -14.84 -12.15 -3.88
C ARG A 22 -14.16 -13.37 -3.28
N ASP A 23 -12.85 -13.29 -3.12
CA ASP A 23 -12.11 -14.26 -2.32
C ASP A 23 -12.45 -14.04 -0.84
N LYS A 24 -12.75 -15.12 -0.12
CA LYS A 24 -13.03 -15.08 1.33
C LYS A 24 -11.76 -14.83 2.14
N GLU A 25 -10.61 -15.22 1.59
CA GLU A 25 -9.28 -14.99 2.18
C GLU A 25 -8.69 -13.64 1.76
N GLY A 26 -9.43 -12.87 0.97
CA GLY A 26 -9.06 -11.52 0.56
C GLY A 26 -9.21 -10.51 1.70
N PHE A 27 -8.47 -9.41 1.62
CA PHE A 27 -8.57 -8.28 2.54
C PHE A 27 -8.79 -6.99 1.74
N PRO A 28 -9.45 -5.98 2.31
CA PRO A 28 -9.71 -4.72 1.62
C PRO A 28 -8.41 -3.93 1.39
N ALA A 29 -8.43 -3.07 0.38
CA ALA A 29 -7.37 -2.09 0.19
C ALA A 29 -7.43 -1.05 1.32
N ALA A 30 -6.28 -0.71 1.90
CA ALA A 30 -6.15 0.36 2.87
C ALA A 30 -5.61 1.65 2.22
N LYS A 31 -6.05 2.79 2.74
CA LYS A 31 -5.53 4.11 2.43
C LYS A 31 -5.39 4.91 3.72
N VAL A 32 -4.37 5.76 3.80
CA VAL A 32 -4.21 6.72 4.90
C VAL A 32 -4.51 8.12 4.38
N ALA A 33 -5.31 8.88 5.13
CA ALA A 33 -5.58 10.28 4.81
C ALA A 33 -4.33 11.11 5.12
N MET A 34 -3.80 11.77 4.10
CA MET A 34 -2.49 12.43 4.17
C MET A 34 -2.52 13.73 4.97
N ASP A 35 -3.69 14.32 5.18
CA ASP A 35 -3.92 15.56 5.92
C ASP A 35 -4.00 15.37 7.45
N GLN A 36 -3.91 14.13 7.95
CA GLN A 36 -3.89 13.86 9.39
C GLN A 36 -2.64 14.49 10.04
N PRO A 37 -2.75 15.13 11.23
CA PRO A 37 -1.61 15.78 11.89
C PRO A 37 -0.42 14.86 12.13
N ALA A 38 -0.66 13.61 12.56
CA ALA A 38 0.40 12.62 12.78
C ALA A 38 1.14 12.25 11.48
N ILE A 39 0.42 12.22 10.34
CA ILE A 39 0.98 11.90 9.04
C ILE A 39 1.74 13.10 8.46
N GLN A 40 1.20 14.32 8.63
CA GLN A 40 1.88 15.55 8.25
C GLN A 40 3.20 15.73 9.01
N ALA A 41 3.26 15.38 10.30
CA ALA A 41 4.50 15.40 11.09
C ALA A 41 5.56 14.45 10.50
N VAL A 42 5.16 13.21 10.16
CA VAL A 42 6.06 12.23 9.53
C VAL A 42 6.53 12.70 8.16
N ILE A 43 5.64 13.25 7.33
CA ILE A 43 5.99 13.81 6.01
C ILE A 43 6.99 14.95 6.18
N ALA A 44 6.79 15.84 7.16
CA ALA A 44 7.71 16.96 7.41
C ALA A 44 9.11 16.45 7.82
N GLY A 45 9.18 15.49 8.75
CA GLY A 45 10.44 14.87 9.15
C GLY A 45 11.18 14.19 7.99
N LEU A 46 10.46 13.43 7.18
CA LEU A 46 11.03 12.79 5.98
C LEU A 46 11.42 13.80 4.90
N LYS A 47 10.69 14.91 4.73
CA LYS A 47 11.08 15.99 3.79
C LYS A 47 12.35 16.69 4.22
N ALA A 48 12.58 16.86 5.53
CA ALA A 48 13.84 17.42 6.02
C ALA A 48 15.04 16.54 5.65
N PHE A 49 14.85 15.22 5.58
CA PHE A 49 15.88 14.25 5.17
C PHE A 49 16.00 14.08 3.65
N THR A 50 14.86 14.03 2.94
CA THR A 50 14.79 13.70 1.50
C THR A 50 14.79 14.92 0.57
N GLY A 51 14.59 16.13 1.10
CA GLY A 51 14.34 17.33 0.32
C GLY A 51 13.10 17.18 -0.57
N ASP A 52 13.19 17.68 -1.80
CA ASP A 52 12.10 17.61 -2.80
C ASP A 52 12.03 16.27 -3.53
N SER A 53 12.88 15.30 -3.19
CA SER A 53 12.93 13.99 -3.87
C SER A 53 11.95 12.97 -3.29
N GLY A 54 11.37 13.24 -2.11
CA GLY A 54 10.44 12.34 -1.44
C GLY A 54 9.09 12.24 -2.15
N VAL A 55 8.63 11.01 -2.41
CA VAL A 55 7.30 10.74 -2.98
C VAL A 55 6.40 10.16 -1.89
N PHE A 56 5.28 10.83 -1.64
CA PHE A 56 4.32 10.45 -0.60
C PHE A 56 2.97 10.11 -1.24
N LEU A 57 2.50 8.88 -1.03
CA LEU A 57 1.26 8.37 -1.61
C LEU A 57 0.33 7.87 -0.50
N PRO A 58 -1.00 8.06 -0.62
CA PRO A 58 -1.97 7.59 0.37
C PRO A 58 -2.11 6.06 0.42
N ALA A 59 -1.65 5.36 -0.62
CA ALA A 59 -1.60 3.90 -0.71
C ALA A 59 -0.63 3.45 -1.82
N THR A 60 -0.27 2.17 -1.81
CA THR A 60 0.53 1.51 -2.85
C THR A 60 -0.26 0.34 -3.45
N GLY A 61 0.21 -0.19 -4.58
CA GLY A 61 -0.34 -1.41 -5.18
C GLY A 61 0.10 -2.71 -4.50
N ALA A 62 0.91 -2.62 -3.44
CA ALA A 62 1.39 -3.79 -2.73
C ALA A 62 0.29 -4.36 -1.83
N SER A 63 0.30 -5.68 -1.66
CA SER A 63 -0.61 -6.39 -0.78
C SER A 63 0.19 -7.12 0.28
N ASN A 64 0.17 -6.58 1.49
CA ASN A 64 0.73 -7.16 2.69
C ASN A 64 -0.46 -7.50 3.62
N ARG A 65 -0.56 -8.76 4.06
CA ARG A 65 -1.68 -9.30 4.89
C ARG A 65 -1.70 -8.74 6.32
N ILE A 66 -1.44 -7.45 6.48
CA ILE A 66 -1.33 -6.73 7.75
C ILE A 66 -2.57 -5.88 8.04
N TYR A 67 -3.56 -5.87 7.14
CA TYR A 67 -4.77 -5.05 7.28
C TYR A 67 -5.45 -5.23 8.63
N GLY A 68 -5.78 -6.48 8.99
CA GLY A 68 -6.46 -6.78 10.25
C GLY A 68 -5.62 -6.45 11.49
N MET A 69 -4.29 -6.56 11.41
CA MET A 69 -3.42 -6.20 12.53
C MET A 69 -3.39 -4.69 12.77
N ILE A 70 -3.17 -3.90 11.72
CA ILE A 70 -2.94 -2.46 11.84
C ILE A 70 -4.24 -1.67 11.93
N PHE A 71 -5.18 -1.92 11.02
CA PHE A 71 -6.37 -1.07 10.86
C PHE A 71 -7.54 -1.56 11.72
N GLU A 72 -7.71 -2.87 11.90
CA GLU A 72 -8.76 -3.42 12.76
C GLU A 72 -8.29 -3.58 14.21
N GLY A 73 -7.09 -4.14 14.42
CA GLY A 73 -6.53 -4.41 15.74
C GLY A 73 -6.00 -3.17 16.45
N LEU A 74 -4.97 -2.52 15.89
CA LEU A 74 -4.35 -1.34 16.50
C LEU A 74 -5.15 -0.05 16.28
N GLN A 75 -5.95 0.00 15.22
CA GLN A 75 -6.71 1.19 14.80
C GLN A 75 -5.81 2.43 14.65
N LYS A 76 -4.62 2.23 14.08
CA LYS A 76 -3.62 3.28 13.80
C LYS A 76 -3.39 3.42 12.30
N PRO A 77 -2.96 4.59 11.81
CA PRO A 77 -2.55 4.72 10.42
C PRO A 77 -1.32 3.82 10.14
N GLY A 78 -1.39 3.05 9.06
CA GLY A 78 -0.27 2.23 8.59
C GLY A 78 0.62 2.99 7.61
N LEU A 79 1.93 3.01 7.86
CA LEU A 79 2.92 3.59 6.97
C LEU A 79 3.72 2.48 6.28
N SER A 80 3.91 2.59 4.98
CA SER A 80 4.80 1.71 4.21
C SER A 80 5.96 2.53 3.65
N ILE A 81 7.18 2.10 3.97
CA ILE A 81 8.41 2.77 3.56
C ILE A 81 9.14 1.86 2.57
N THR A 82 9.32 2.35 1.34
CA THR A 82 10.00 1.58 0.28
C THR A 82 11.46 1.97 0.24
N MET A 83 12.35 1.02 0.57
CA MET A 83 13.81 1.23 0.52
C MET A 83 14.45 0.56 -0.69
N VAL A 84 13.76 -0.37 -1.35
CA VAL A 84 14.28 -1.06 -2.53
C VAL A 84 14.30 -0.15 -3.77
N ASN A 85 15.24 -0.39 -4.67
CA ASN A 85 15.27 0.30 -5.97
C ASN A 85 14.10 -0.14 -6.86
N ARG A 86 13.67 0.69 -7.81
CA ARG A 86 12.53 0.42 -8.69
C ARG A 86 12.69 -0.86 -9.51
N ASP A 87 13.92 -1.18 -9.89
CA ASP A 87 14.37 -2.31 -10.72
C ASP A 87 14.89 -3.49 -9.86
N ASN A 88 14.43 -3.62 -8.61
CA ASN A 88 14.88 -4.67 -7.70
C ASN A 88 14.46 -6.09 -8.10
N ASN A 89 13.52 -6.26 -9.05
CA ASN A 89 12.99 -7.56 -9.49
C ASN A 89 12.34 -8.43 -8.39
N GLN A 90 11.60 -7.81 -7.46
CA GLN A 90 10.89 -8.52 -6.39
C GLN A 90 10.09 -9.71 -6.93
N HIS A 91 10.32 -10.91 -6.36
CA HIS A 91 9.68 -12.16 -6.78
C HIS A 91 10.05 -12.65 -8.20
N ALA A 92 11.17 -12.20 -8.75
CA ALA A 92 11.67 -12.61 -10.06
C ALA A 92 13.18 -12.92 -10.01
N PRO A 93 13.74 -13.63 -11.01
CA PRO A 93 15.18 -13.86 -11.10
C PRO A 93 15.98 -12.55 -11.10
N ASN A 94 17.19 -12.59 -10.54
CA ASN A 94 18.06 -11.42 -10.35
C ASN A 94 17.41 -10.34 -9.48
N GLU A 95 16.71 -10.76 -8.42
CA GLU A 95 16.31 -9.88 -7.33
C GLU A 95 17.55 -9.21 -6.73
N ASN A 96 17.53 -7.88 -6.59
CA ASN A 96 18.71 -7.09 -6.24
C ASN A 96 18.37 -5.87 -5.37
N LEU A 97 19.37 -5.38 -4.65
CA LEU A 97 19.29 -4.13 -3.90
C LEU A 97 20.54 -3.29 -4.16
N ARG A 98 20.36 -2.01 -4.50
CA ARG A 98 21.48 -1.05 -4.55
C ARG A 98 22.02 -0.83 -3.13
N LEU A 99 23.32 -1.01 -2.93
CA LEU A 99 23.92 -0.81 -1.59
C LEU A 99 23.70 0.61 -1.05
N GLY A 100 23.70 1.63 -1.91
CA GLY A 100 23.37 3.00 -1.50
C GLY A 100 21.95 3.10 -0.92
N ASN A 101 20.99 2.35 -1.46
CA ASN A 101 19.62 2.32 -0.96
C ASN A 101 19.52 1.63 0.41
N LEU A 102 20.35 0.62 0.69
CA LEU A 102 20.41 -0.01 2.00
C LEU A 102 20.80 1.01 3.07
N TRP A 103 21.90 1.74 2.85
CA TRP A 103 22.39 2.74 3.80
C TRP A 103 21.43 3.93 3.92
N TYR A 104 20.92 4.42 2.79
CA TYR A 104 19.89 5.46 2.79
C TYR A 104 18.62 5.03 3.56
N GLY A 105 18.24 3.76 3.43
CA GLY A 105 17.13 3.17 4.18
C GLY A 105 17.39 3.15 5.68
N VAL A 106 18.60 2.80 6.12
CA VAL A 106 19.00 2.85 7.54
C VAL A 106 18.88 4.27 8.09
N ASP A 107 19.41 5.26 7.37
CA ASP A 107 19.34 6.67 7.78
C ASP A 107 17.88 7.17 7.85
N MET A 108 17.06 6.82 6.85
CA MET A 108 15.64 7.16 6.84
C MET A 108 14.88 6.53 8.02
N MET A 109 15.17 5.27 8.37
CA MET A 109 14.58 4.63 9.54
C MET A 109 15.05 5.30 10.84
N ALA A 110 16.31 5.74 10.92
CA ALA A 110 16.82 6.49 12.07
C ALA A 110 16.05 7.80 12.25
N VAL A 111 15.81 8.55 11.16
CA VAL A 111 14.97 9.76 11.19
C VAL A 111 13.59 9.42 11.77
N LEU A 112 12.90 8.43 11.19
CA LEU A 112 11.55 8.02 11.61
C LEU A 112 11.45 7.62 13.09
N LEU A 113 12.47 6.96 13.63
CA LEU A 113 12.50 6.52 15.03
C LEU A 113 12.80 7.65 16.02
N THR A 114 13.22 8.81 15.53
CA THR A 114 13.56 10.00 16.34
C THR A 114 12.57 11.16 16.17
N LEU A 115 11.52 10.97 15.35
CA LEU A 115 10.43 11.94 15.21
C LEU A 115 9.54 12.02 16.46
#